data_AF-A0A7S2HDP3-F1
#
_entry.id   AF-A0A7S2HDP3-F1
#
_cell.length_a   1.000
_cell.length_b   1.000
_cell.length_c   1.000
_cell.angle_alpha   90.00
_cell.angle_beta   90.00
_cell.angle_gamma   90.00
#
_symmetry.space_group_name_H-M   'P 1'
#
loop_
_entity.id
_entity.type
_entity.pdbx_description
1 polymer ?
#
loop_
_entity_poly.entity_id
_entity_poly.type
_entity_poly.pdbx_seq_one_letter_code
_entity_poly.pdbx_strand_id
1 'polypeptide(L)'
;TQLGVRCVGVRDIPPPSWANPWHAASFAKVAALTQSSGSRIIVLDVDTVVMRNIDHLIGVPTPAVVYRGERCGPQKEHCCWDVNTGLMVLRPSAADASRAESVLHQMEARRRNGMHIVGDGGDQSL
;
A
#
# COMPACT_ATOMS: atom_id res chain seq x y z
N THR A 1 0.34 -14.89 29.55
CA THR A 1 0.16 -15.23 28.12
C THR A 1 0.77 -14.10 27.32
N GLN A 2 1.87 -14.36 26.61
CA GLN A 2 2.50 -13.36 25.77
C GLN A 2 1.54 -13.09 24.60
N LEU A 3 1.02 -11.85 24.50
CA LEU A 3 0.30 -11.42 23.29
C LEU A 3 1.22 -11.73 22.12
N GLY A 4 0.76 -12.49 21.12
CA GLY A 4 1.56 -13.02 20.01
C GLY A 4 2.10 -11.96 19.04
N VAL A 5 2.45 -10.77 19.54
CA VAL A 5 3.01 -9.64 18.83
C VAL A 5 4.51 -9.83 18.69
N ARG A 6 5.02 -9.64 17.48
CA ARG A 6 6.45 -9.67 17.18
C ARG A 6 6.81 -8.45 16.35
N CYS A 7 7.86 -7.74 16.75
CA CYS A 7 8.55 -6.80 15.87
C CYS A 7 9.46 -7.61 14.96
N VAL A 8 9.23 -7.53 13.65
CA VAL A 8 10.04 -8.21 12.65
C VAL A 8 10.75 -7.13 11.84
N GLY A 9 12.07 -7.24 11.73
CA GLY A 9 12.82 -6.41 10.80
C GLY A 9 12.39 -6.73 9.36
N VAL A 10 12.02 -5.71 8.61
CA VAL A 10 11.65 -5.84 7.20
C VAL A 10 12.74 -5.22 6.32
N ARG A 11 12.76 -5.57 5.04
CA ARG A 11 13.63 -4.88 4.07
C ARG A 11 13.26 -3.40 4.06
N ASP A 12 14.26 -2.54 4.18
CA ASP A 12 14.06 -1.10 4.04
C ASP A 12 13.73 -0.77 2.57
N ILE A 13 12.65 -0.01 2.38
CA ILE A 13 12.21 0.49 1.08
C ILE A 13 12.31 2.02 1.16
N PRO A 14 13.41 2.62 0.66
CA PRO A 14 13.58 4.05 0.75
C PRO A 14 12.47 4.76 -0.05
N PRO A 15 11.90 5.84 0.48
CA PRO A 15 10.91 6.60 -0.26
C PRO A 15 11.52 7.17 -1.55
N PRO A 16 10.77 7.17 -2.66
CA PRO A 16 11.25 7.76 -3.90
C PRO A 16 11.36 9.29 -3.78
N SER A 17 12.18 9.93 -4.60
CA SER A 17 12.45 11.39 -4.49
C SER A 17 11.22 12.25 -4.80
N TRP A 18 10.26 11.67 -5.51
CA TRP A 18 8.99 12.30 -5.85
C TRP A 18 7.92 12.14 -4.79
N ALA A 19 8.17 11.33 -3.75
CA ALA A 19 7.21 11.14 -2.67
C ALA A 19 6.87 12.47 -2.02
N ASN A 20 5.60 12.65 -1.69
CA ASN A 20 5.18 13.75 -0.83
C ASN A 20 5.79 13.51 0.56
N PRO A 21 6.45 14.50 1.19
CA PRO A 21 7.04 14.34 2.53
C PRO A 21 6.07 13.79 3.59
N TRP A 22 4.77 14.10 3.45
CA TRP A 22 3.72 13.62 4.35
C TRP A 22 3.35 12.16 4.13
N HIS A 23 3.61 11.61 2.94
CA HIS A 23 3.28 10.23 2.57
C HIS A 23 4.52 9.35 2.33
N ALA A 24 5.72 9.90 2.41
CA ALA A 24 6.97 9.18 2.10
C ALA A 24 7.14 7.88 2.91
N ALA A 25 6.74 7.86 4.18
CA ALA A 25 6.85 6.67 5.01
C ALA A 25 5.91 5.52 4.55
N SER A 26 4.85 5.81 3.78
CA SER A 26 3.85 4.80 3.43
C SER A 26 4.36 3.78 2.39
N PHE A 27 5.43 4.08 1.66
CA PHE A 27 6.11 3.14 0.77
C PHE A 27 6.72 1.93 1.51
N ALA A 28 6.92 2.02 2.83
CA ALA A 28 7.35 0.89 3.65
C ALA A 28 6.40 -0.32 3.56
N LYS A 29 5.12 -0.13 3.18
CA LYS A 29 4.17 -1.21 2.94
C LYS A 29 4.62 -2.19 1.85
N VAL A 30 5.45 -1.75 0.90
CA VAL A 30 6.03 -2.63 -0.13
C VAL A 30 6.87 -3.75 0.49
N ALA A 31 7.51 -3.48 1.64
CA ALA A 31 8.28 -4.48 2.36
C ALA A 31 7.44 -5.69 2.81
N ALA A 32 6.12 -5.52 2.91
CA ALA A 32 5.19 -6.61 3.24
C ALA A 32 5.22 -7.72 2.18
N LEU A 33 5.49 -7.40 0.90
CA LEU A 33 5.64 -8.37 -0.18
C LEU A 33 6.92 -9.22 -0.07
N THR A 34 7.91 -8.75 0.69
CA THR A 34 9.21 -9.42 0.89
C THR A 34 9.19 -10.42 2.04
N GLN A 35 8.11 -10.47 2.83
CA GLN A 35 8.02 -11.36 3.98
C GLN A 35 7.99 -12.83 3.53
N SER A 36 8.81 -13.67 4.17
CA SER A 36 8.91 -15.08 3.83
C SER A 36 7.76 -15.90 4.44
N SER A 37 7.32 -16.91 3.68
CA SER A 37 6.34 -17.98 3.96
C SER A 37 4.90 -17.70 3.49
N GLY A 38 4.37 -18.65 2.70
CA GLY A 38 3.20 -18.55 1.81
C GLY A 38 1.82 -18.32 2.44
N SER A 39 1.78 -17.68 3.61
CA SER A 39 0.56 -17.20 4.25
C SER A 39 0.13 -15.85 3.66
N ARG A 40 -1.16 -15.56 3.75
CA ARG A 40 -1.68 -14.23 3.46
C ARG A 40 -1.33 -13.29 4.62
N ILE A 41 -1.16 -12.02 4.31
CA ILE A 41 -0.92 -10.96 5.28
C ILE A 41 -2.02 -9.91 5.17
N ILE A 42 -2.45 -9.39 6.32
CA ILE A 42 -3.32 -8.22 6.40
C ILE A 42 -2.44 -7.05 6.80
N VAL A 43 -2.32 -6.06 5.91
CA VAL A 43 -1.61 -4.81 6.17
C VAL A 43 -2.64 -3.80 6.66
N LEU A 44 -2.35 -3.15 7.78
CA LEU A 44 -3.15 -2.09 8.37
C LEU A 44 -2.26 -0.86 8.55
N ASP A 45 -2.80 0.32 8.25
CA ASP A 45 -2.14 1.57 8.62
C ASP A 45 -2.05 1.71 10.14
N VAL A 46 -1.05 2.47 10.59
CA VAL A 46 -0.81 2.72 12.02
C VAL A 46 -1.92 3.53 12.70
N ASP A 47 -2.75 4.20 11.91
CA ASP A 47 -3.92 4.95 12.36
C ASP A 47 -5.24 4.17 12.19
N THR A 48 -5.17 2.89 11.80
CA THR A 48 -6.35 2.03 11.71
C THR A 48 -6.73 1.45 13.06
N VAL A 49 -8.02 1.53 13.41
CA VAL A 49 -8.58 0.93 14.63
C VAL A 49 -9.48 -0.25 14.27
N VAL A 50 -9.13 -1.44 14.75
CA VAL A 50 -9.91 -2.67 14.54
C VAL A 50 -11.01 -2.78 15.59
N MET A 51 -12.25 -2.47 15.19
CA MET A 51 -13.42 -2.46 16.09
C MET A 51 -14.09 -3.84 16.25
N ARG A 52 -13.81 -4.79 15.34
CA ARG A 52 -14.41 -6.13 15.29
C ARG A 52 -13.39 -7.14 14.76
N ASN A 53 -13.63 -8.43 14.96
CA ASN A 53 -12.80 -9.49 14.39
C ASN A 53 -12.74 -9.38 12.85
N ILE A 54 -11.53 -9.48 12.30
CA ILE A 54 -11.25 -9.37 10.86
C ILE A 54 -10.65 -10.65 10.27
N ASP A 55 -10.71 -11.78 10.98
CA ASP A 55 -10.03 -13.01 10.56
C ASP A 55 -10.61 -13.56 9.25
N HIS A 56 -11.88 -13.29 8.97
CA HIS A 56 -12.52 -13.63 7.70
C HIS A 56 -11.80 -13.01 6.48
N LEU A 57 -11.06 -11.91 6.65
CA LEU A 57 -10.27 -11.30 5.58
C LEU A 57 -9.12 -12.22 5.12
N ILE A 58 -8.66 -13.17 5.95
CA ILE A 58 -7.66 -14.15 5.51
C ILE A 58 -8.20 -15.07 4.41
N GLY A 59 -9.52 -15.17 4.24
CA GLY A 59 -10.16 -16.01 3.22
C GLY A 59 -10.21 -15.39 1.84
N VAL A 60 -10.08 -14.06 1.73
CA VAL A 60 -10.35 -13.33 0.48
C VAL A 60 -9.29 -13.60 -0.61
N PRO A 61 -9.65 -13.51 -1.90
CA PRO A 61 -8.68 -13.52 -2.99
C PRO A 61 -7.64 -12.39 -2.83
N THR A 62 -6.39 -12.66 -3.18
CA THR A 62 -5.29 -11.68 -3.09
C THR A 62 -4.78 -11.30 -4.49
N PRO A 63 -4.42 -10.03 -4.74
CA PRO A 63 -4.49 -8.91 -3.79
C PRO A 63 -5.94 -8.44 -3.59
N ALA A 64 -6.27 -7.99 -2.38
CA ALA A 64 -7.50 -7.27 -2.09
C ALA A 64 -7.21 -5.97 -1.36
N VAL A 65 -7.98 -4.94 -1.70
CA VAL A 65 -7.88 -3.58 -1.18
C VAL A 65 -9.29 -3.04 -0.93
N VAL A 66 -9.38 -1.98 -0.13
CA VAL A 66 -10.66 -1.28 0.09
C VAL A 66 -10.78 -0.15 -0.93
N TYR A 67 -11.96 0.07 -1.48
CA TYR A 67 -12.22 1.27 -2.28
C TYR A 67 -12.81 2.37 -1.38
N ARG A 68 -12.25 3.57 -1.48
CA ARG A 68 -12.86 4.78 -0.91
C ARG A 68 -13.62 5.52 -2.02
N GLY A 69 -14.82 5.98 -1.71
CA GLY A 69 -15.51 6.93 -2.58
C GLY A 69 -14.85 8.29 -2.43
N GLU A 70 -14.33 8.87 -3.52
CA GLU A 70 -14.08 10.30 -3.53
C GLU A 70 -15.43 11.02 -3.52
N ARG A 71 -15.56 12.06 -2.69
CA ARG A 71 -16.83 12.78 -2.50
C ARG A 71 -17.43 13.14 -3.87
N CYS A 72 -18.63 12.61 -4.14
CA CYS A 72 -19.50 13.08 -5.20
C CYS A 72 -19.99 14.48 -4.76
N GLY A 73 -19.20 15.51 -5.05
CA GLY A 73 -19.59 16.89 -4.81
C GLY A 73 -20.62 17.32 -5.85
N PRO A 74 -21.40 18.40 -5.59
CA PRO A 74 -22.37 18.93 -6.56
C PRO A 74 -21.75 19.37 -7.90
N GLN A 75 -20.41 19.43 -7.99
CA GLN A 75 -19.64 19.79 -9.18
C GLN A 75 -18.95 18.60 -9.87
N LYS A 76 -19.03 17.37 -9.33
CA LYS A 76 -18.46 16.18 -9.98
C LYS A 76 -19.60 15.37 -10.62
N GLU A 77 -19.65 15.33 -11.95
CA GLU A 77 -20.67 14.60 -12.74
C GLU A 77 -20.66 13.08 -12.49
N HIS A 78 -19.56 12.54 -11.96
CA HIS A 78 -19.41 11.12 -11.67
C HIS A 78 -18.74 10.88 -10.31
N CYS A 79 -19.28 9.91 -9.57
CA CYS A 79 -18.61 9.35 -8.41
C CYS A 79 -17.33 8.63 -8.85
N CYS A 80 -16.19 9.05 -8.33
CA CYS A 80 -14.91 8.38 -8.53
C CYS A 80 -14.63 7.48 -7.32
N TRP A 81 -14.23 6.25 -7.61
CA TRP A 81 -13.73 5.31 -6.60
C TRP A 81 -12.22 5.27 -6.71
N ASP A 82 -11.57 5.39 -5.57
CA ASP A 82 -10.12 5.34 -5.46
C ASP A 82 -9.71 4.20 -4.54
N VAL A 83 -8.56 3.61 -4.79
CA VAL A 83 -8.03 2.53 -3.94
C VAL A 83 -7.60 3.12 -2.62
N ASN A 84 -7.88 2.46 -1.50
CA ASN A 84 -7.37 2.76 -0.17
C ASN A 84 -6.41 1.66 0.28
N THR A 85 -5.15 2.04 0.52
CA THR A 85 -4.07 1.12 0.93
C THR A 85 -3.89 1.03 2.45
N GLY A 86 -4.76 1.67 3.23
CA GLY A 86 -4.76 1.56 4.69
C GLY A 86 -5.28 0.23 5.22
N LEU A 87 -5.97 -0.54 4.37
CA LEU A 87 -6.22 -1.96 4.58
C LEU A 87 -5.96 -2.73 3.30
N MET A 88 -5.07 -3.70 3.35
CA MET A 88 -4.78 -4.59 2.21
C MET A 88 -4.66 -6.04 2.67
N VAL A 89 -5.10 -6.96 1.82
CA VAL A 89 -4.83 -8.40 1.97
C VAL A 89 -3.91 -8.82 0.84
N LEU A 90 -2.69 -9.19 1.20
CA LEU A 90 -1.63 -9.53 0.25
C LEU A 90 -1.18 -10.97 0.43
N ARG A 91 -0.65 -11.55 -0.63
CA ARG A 91 0.18 -12.76 -0.55
C ARG A 91 1.61 -12.31 -0.83
N PRO A 92 2.56 -12.48 0.11
CA PRO A 92 3.95 -12.16 -0.14
C PRO A 92 4.49 -12.93 -1.34
N SER A 93 5.27 -12.25 -2.17
CA SER A 93 5.67 -12.72 -3.48
C SER A 93 6.90 -11.94 -3.91
N ALA A 94 8.03 -12.63 -4.08
CA ALA A 94 9.27 -12.00 -4.56
C ALA A 94 9.10 -11.38 -5.94
N ALA A 95 8.23 -11.97 -6.79
CA ALA A 95 7.91 -11.43 -8.10
C ALA A 95 7.12 -10.11 -7.98
N ASP A 96 6.12 -10.05 -7.10
CA ASP A 96 5.34 -8.82 -6.90
C ASP A 96 6.17 -7.73 -6.21
N ALA A 97 7.06 -8.09 -5.27
CA ALA A 97 8.01 -7.16 -4.68
C ALA A 97 8.94 -6.56 -5.73
N SER A 98 9.52 -7.40 -6.60
CA SER A 98 10.37 -6.96 -7.71
C SER A 98 9.60 -6.07 -8.69
N ARG A 99 8.33 -6.37 -8.94
CA ARG A 99 7.46 -5.54 -9.79
C ARG A 99 7.20 -4.18 -9.16
N ALA A 100 6.87 -4.12 -7.87
CA ALA A 100 6.67 -2.87 -7.15
C ALA A 100 7.93 -1.97 -7.19
N GLU A 101 9.11 -2.55 -6.93
CA GLU A 101 10.39 -1.84 -7.05
C GLU A 101 10.64 -1.32 -8.47
N SER A 102 10.33 -2.12 -9.49
CA SER A 102 10.44 -1.69 -10.89
C SER A 102 9.53 -0.50 -11.20
N VAL A 103 8.29 -0.48 -10.71
CA VAL A 103 7.38 0.65 -10.90
C VAL A 103 7.91 1.91 -10.21
N LEU A 104 8.43 1.79 -8.97
CA LEU A 104 9.06 2.91 -8.26
C LEU A 104 10.23 3.51 -9.06
N HIS A 105 11.11 2.66 -9.60
CA HIS A 105 12.22 3.10 -10.45
C HIS A 105 11.76 3.76 -11.76
N GLN A 106 10.69 3.25 -12.38
CA GLN A 106 10.11 3.85 -13.58
C GLN A 106 9.52 5.23 -13.30
N MET A 107 8.82 5.40 -12.17
CA MET A 107 8.27 6.68 -11.75
C MET A 107 9.39 7.69 -11.45
N GLU A 108 10.46 7.25 -10.79
CA GLU A 108 11.66 8.07 -10.56
C GLU A 108 12.30 8.55 -11.88
N ALA A 109 12.39 7.68 -12.88
CA ALA A 109 12.88 8.04 -14.21
C ALA A 109 11.96 9.06 -14.91
N ARG A 110 10.64 8.87 -14.83
CA ARG A 110 9.65 9.83 -15.35
C ARG A 110 9.80 11.20 -14.71
N ARG A 111 9.96 11.25 -13.39
CA ARG A 111 10.16 12.51 -12.66
C ARG A 111 11.42 13.24 -13.12
N ARG A 112 12.54 12.52 -13.26
CA ARG A 112 13.81 13.09 -13.77
C ARG A 112 13.69 13.66 -15.18
N ASN A 113 12.81 13.09 -16.00
CA ASN A 113 12.49 13.58 -17.34
C ASN A 113 11.46 14.73 -17.34
N GLY A 114 11.13 15.30 -16.17
CA GLY A 114 10.19 16.41 -16.04
C GLY A 114 8.72 16.01 -16.13
N MET A 115 8.39 14.72 -16.19
CA MET A 115 6.99 14.28 -16.18
C MET A 115 6.37 14.45 -14.80
N HIS A 116 5.12 14.89 -14.79
CA HIS A 116 4.29 14.92 -13.60
C HIS A 116 3.88 13.49 -13.21
N ILE A 117 4.01 13.17 -11.92
CA ILE A 117 3.50 11.91 -11.37
C ILE A 117 2.09 12.16 -10.89
N VAL A 118 1.16 11.36 -11.42
CA VAL A 118 -0.25 11.41 -11.04
C VAL A 118 -0.42 10.70 -9.70
N GLY A 119 -1.10 11.35 -8.75
CA GLY A 119 -1.40 10.80 -7.43
C GLY A 119 -1.10 11.79 -6.29
N ASP A 120 -1.26 11.33 -5.05
CA ASP A 120 -1.03 12.11 -3.84
C ASP A 120 0.46 12.12 -3.40
N GLY A 121 1.30 11.36 -4.10
CA GLY A 121 2.71 11.19 -3.77
C GLY A 121 2.96 10.16 -2.66
N GLY A 122 1.97 9.33 -2.33
CA GLY A 122 2.07 8.19 -1.43
C GLY A 122 2.02 6.83 -2.14
N ASP A 123 1.99 5.77 -1.34
CA ASP A 123 1.91 4.37 -1.78
C ASP A 123 0.63 4.04 -2.57
N GLN A 124 -0.45 4.80 -2.42
CA GLN A 124 -1.66 4.65 -3.25
C GLN A 124 -1.41 4.97 -4.73
N SER A 125 -0.34 5.71 -5.02
CA SER A 125 0.06 6.09 -6.38
C SER A 125 0.87 5.00 -7.10
N LEU A 126 1.19 3.89 -6.41
CA LEU A 126 1.98 2.75 -6.89
C LEU A 126 1.11 1.61 -7.43
#